data_AF-A0A7Y3IUP8-F1
#
_entry.id   AF-A0A7Y3IUP8-F1
#
_cell.length_a   1.000
_cell.length_b   1.000
_cell.length_c   1.000
_cell.angle_alpha   90.00
_cell.angle_beta   90.00
_cell.angle_gamma   90.00
#
_symmetry.space_group_name_H-M   'P 1'
#
loop_
_entity.id
_entity.type
_entity.pdbx_description
1 polymer ?
#
loop_
_entity_poly.entity_id
_entity_poly.type
_entity_poly.pdbx_seq_one_letter_code
_entity_poly.pdbx_strand_id
1 'polypeptide(L)'
;MISEVRLRQCIDCLRAGGIIAYPTEGVWGLGCDPDNVDAVERLLHIKRRSWTKGLILVAADREQIHSWHGDLDQEHFSRLSRLWPGPCTVVLPASARVPRWVRGQHETQAFRVSAHPVVVALSETWGGPLVSTSANHSGQPAARTLQEVRIHLGRDVDAYLPGQLGSLKGATPILDLTTGRQIRI
;
A
#
# COMPACT_ATOMS: atom_id res chain seq x y z
N MET A 1 0.97 -1.97 -21.31
CA MET A 1 0.46 -0.58 -21.27
C MET A 1 -0.71 -0.54 -20.29
N ILE A 2 -0.75 0.42 -19.38
CA ILE A 2 -1.83 0.57 -18.38
C ILE A 2 -3.05 1.17 -19.09
N SER A 3 -4.24 0.62 -18.85
CA SER A 3 -5.47 1.17 -19.43
C SER A 3 -5.85 2.47 -18.73
N GLU A 4 -5.80 3.60 -19.44
CA GLU A 4 -6.18 4.92 -18.90
C GLU A 4 -7.63 4.96 -18.40
N VAL A 5 -8.54 4.29 -19.11
CA VAL A 5 -9.95 4.19 -18.70
C VAL A 5 -10.08 3.46 -17.38
N ARG A 6 -9.38 2.32 -17.21
CA ARG A 6 -9.42 1.55 -15.94
C ARG A 6 -8.73 2.30 -14.81
N LEU A 7 -7.63 3.00 -15.11
CA LEU A 7 -6.95 3.84 -14.14
C LEU A 7 -7.88 4.94 -13.63
N ARG A 8 -8.53 5.69 -14.53
CA ARG A 8 -9.49 6.73 -14.16
C ARG A 8 -10.66 6.18 -13.34
N GLN A 9 -11.22 5.03 -13.73
CA GLN A 9 -12.26 4.33 -12.96
C GLN A 9 -11.79 4.02 -11.53
N CYS A 10 -10.55 3.56 -11.35
CA CYS A 10 -10.00 3.31 -10.02
C CYS A 10 -9.82 4.60 -9.21
N ILE A 11 -9.40 5.70 -9.84
CA ILE A 11 -9.28 6.99 -9.16
C ILE A 11 -10.65 7.52 -8.73
N ASP A 12 -11.66 7.45 -9.60
CA ASP A 12 -13.02 7.89 -9.25
C ASP A 12 -13.63 7.00 -8.16
N CYS A 13 -13.35 5.69 -8.20
CA CYS A 13 -13.67 4.74 -7.14
C CYS A 13 -13.02 5.15 -5.81
N LEU A 14 -11.73 5.46 -5.78
CA LEU A 14 -11.03 5.93 -4.57
C LEU A 14 -11.66 7.21 -4.02
N ARG A 15 -11.95 8.20 -4.88
CA ARG A 15 -12.63 9.46 -4.50
C ARG A 15 -14.01 9.22 -3.88
N ALA A 16 -14.68 8.15 -4.26
CA ALA A 16 -15.97 7.75 -3.69
C ALA A 16 -15.85 6.88 -2.42
N GLY A 17 -14.66 6.70 -1.85
CA GLY A 17 -14.44 5.82 -0.68
C GLY A 17 -14.37 4.31 -1.03
N GLY A 18 -14.15 4.03 -2.31
CA GLY A 18 -14.05 2.70 -2.89
C GLY A 18 -12.77 1.92 -2.51
N ILE A 19 -12.84 0.59 -2.57
CA ILE A 19 -11.69 -0.31 -2.49
C ILE A 19 -11.32 -0.74 -3.91
N ILE A 20 -10.05 -0.55 -4.27
CA ILE A 20 -9.50 -0.99 -5.54
C ILE A 20 -8.60 -2.21 -5.36
N ALA A 21 -8.52 -3.07 -6.37
CA ALA A 21 -7.51 -4.13 -6.45
C ALA A 21 -6.58 -3.93 -7.65
N TYR A 22 -5.28 -4.12 -7.44
CA TYR A 22 -4.24 -3.88 -8.44
C TYR A 22 -3.01 -4.78 -8.22
N PRO A 23 -2.26 -5.13 -9.27
CA PRO A 23 -1.02 -5.87 -9.13
C PRO A 23 0.10 -5.00 -8.54
N THR A 24 1.00 -5.64 -7.79
CA THR A 24 2.22 -5.04 -7.23
C THR A 24 3.44 -5.90 -7.58
N GLU A 25 4.56 -5.68 -6.90
CA GLU A 25 5.85 -6.32 -7.20
C GLU A 25 5.83 -7.85 -7.08
N GLY A 26 4.94 -8.43 -6.26
CA GLY A 26 4.86 -9.89 -6.14
C GLY A 26 3.53 -10.50 -5.74
N VAL A 27 2.55 -9.69 -5.35
CA VAL A 27 1.17 -10.11 -5.07
C VAL A 27 0.19 -9.02 -5.50
N TRP A 28 -1.08 -9.34 -5.65
CA TRP A 28 -2.12 -8.32 -5.79
C TRP A 28 -2.34 -7.61 -4.45
N GLY A 29 -2.64 -6.33 -4.53
CA GLY A 29 -2.98 -5.49 -3.40
C GLY A 29 -4.45 -5.04 -3.42
N LEU A 30 -4.98 -4.74 -2.24
CA LEU A 30 -6.14 -3.89 -2.04
C LEU A 30 -5.64 -2.50 -1.64
N GLY A 31 -6.29 -1.45 -2.15
CA GLY A 31 -6.00 -0.09 -1.73
C GLY A 31 -7.24 0.77 -1.60
N CYS A 32 -7.07 1.83 -0.81
CA CYS A 32 -8.07 2.86 -0.55
C CYS A 32 -7.38 4.17 -0.15
N ASP A 33 -8.18 5.22 -0.04
CA ASP A 33 -7.73 6.52 0.47
C ASP A 33 -7.36 6.42 1.97
N PRO A 34 -6.12 6.78 2.36
CA PRO A 34 -5.71 6.79 3.77
C PRO A 34 -6.48 7.78 4.65
N ASP A 35 -6.98 8.88 4.07
CA ASP A 35 -7.69 9.94 4.81
C ASP A 35 -9.19 9.61 5.00
N ASN A 36 -9.69 8.59 4.30
CA ASN A 36 -11.08 8.14 4.42
C ASN A 36 -11.21 6.98 5.43
N VAL A 37 -11.67 7.31 6.66
CA VAL A 37 -11.84 6.33 7.74
C VAL A 37 -12.77 5.17 7.36
N ASP A 38 -13.89 5.45 6.69
CA ASP A 38 -14.87 4.43 6.31
C ASP A 38 -14.28 3.44 5.29
N ALA A 39 -13.50 3.96 4.34
CA ALA A 39 -12.80 3.12 3.37
C ALA A 39 -11.76 2.23 4.04
N VAL A 40 -11.00 2.76 5.00
CA VAL A 40 -10.00 1.98 5.76
C VAL A 40 -10.67 0.93 6.64
N GLU A 41 -11.76 1.27 7.32
CA GLU A 41 -12.54 0.32 8.13
C GLU A 41 -13.12 -0.80 7.27
N ARG A 42 -13.67 -0.47 6.10
CA ARG A 42 -14.16 -1.47 5.14
C ARG A 42 -13.03 -2.38 4.66
N LEU A 43 -11.87 -1.81 4.31
CA LEU A 43 -10.70 -2.59 3.92
C LEU A 43 -10.25 -3.56 5.04
N LEU A 44 -10.24 -3.09 6.30
CA LEU A 44 -9.91 -3.92 7.46
C LEU A 44 -10.95 -5.03 7.69
N HIS A 45 -12.23 -4.74 7.49
CA HIS A 45 -13.32 -5.71 7.56
C HIS A 45 -13.15 -6.81 6.50
N ILE A 46 -12.93 -6.42 5.24
CA ILE A 46 -12.64 -7.35 4.13
C ILE A 46 -11.44 -8.22 4.48
N LYS A 47 -10.38 -7.62 5.02
CA LYS A 47 -9.19 -8.37 5.45
C LYS A 47 -9.39 -9.21 6.70
N ARG A 48 -10.50 -9.07 7.45
CA ARG A 48 -10.65 -9.64 8.80
C ARG A 48 -9.42 -9.35 9.67
N ARG A 49 -8.96 -8.09 9.63
CA ARG A 49 -7.72 -7.64 10.24
C ARG A 49 -8.04 -6.62 11.33
N SER A 50 -7.39 -6.76 12.50
CA SER A 50 -7.41 -5.71 13.51
C SER A 50 -6.71 -4.45 13.00
N TRP A 51 -7.36 -3.30 13.18
CA TRP A 51 -6.78 -1.98 12.91
C TRP A 51 -5.46 -1.75 13.67
N THR A 52 -5.30 -2.37 14.84
CA THR A 52 -4.13 -2.20 15.72
C THR A 52 -2.81 -2.57 15.06
N LYS A 53 -2.82 -3.45 14.06
CA LYS A 53 -1.61 -3.92 13.36
C LYS A 53 -1.05 -2.92 12.35
N GLY A 54 -1.76 -1.83 12.08
CA GLY A 54 -1.43 -0.88 11.03
C GLY A 54 -1.50 -1.44 9.60
N LEU A 55 -1.38 -0.52 8.65
CA LEU A 55 -1.42 -0.73 7.20
C LEU A 55 -0.20 -0.09 6.53
N ILE A 56 0.05 -0.39 5.26
CA ILE A 56 1.18 0.19 4.51
C ILE A 56 0.65 1.36 3.68
N LEU A 57 1.41 2.46 3.63
CA LEU A 57 1.24 3.53 2.65
C LEU A 57 2.19 3.31 1.49
N VAL A 58 1.66 3.27 0.27
CA VAL A 58 2.46 3.12 -0.95
C VAL A 58 2.39 4.39 -1.79
N ALA A 59 3.51 4.78 -2.39
CA ALA A 59 3.65 5.98 -3.21
C ALA A 59 4.53 5.70 -4.44
N ALA A 60 4.49 6.62 -5.40
CA ALA A 60 5.37 6.63 -6.58
C ALA A 60 6.73 7.25 -6.26
N ASP A 61 6.74 8.27 -5.41
CA ASP A 61 7.94 9.01 -5.04
C ASP A 61 7.96 9.35 -3.55
N ARG A 62 9.08 9.93 -3.10
CA ARG A 62 9.31 10.26 -1.69
C ARG A 62 8.59 11.53 -1.24
N GLU A 63 8.35 12.46 -2.15
CA GLU A 63 7.68 13.72 -1.85
C GLU A 63 6.22 13.46 -1.43
N GLN A 64 5.57 12.49 -2.07
CA GLN A 64 4.21 12.04 -1.73
C GLN A 64 4.08 11.57 -0.27
N ILE A 65 5.15 11.04 0.34
CA ILE A 65 5.14 10.58 1.74
C ILE A 65 5.81 11.55 2.72
N HIS A 66 6.35 12.67 2.25
CA HIS A 66 7.13 13.59 3.09
C HIS A 66 6.34 14.09 4.30
N SER A 67 5.07 14.46 4.11
CA SER A 67 4.20 14.90 5.21
C SER A 67 3.68 13.79 6.13
N TRP A 68 3.96 12.51 5.80
CA TRP A 68 3.44 11.35 6.52
C TRP A 68 4.45 10.72 7.48
N HIS A 69 5.76 10.96 7.31
CA HIS A 69 6.76 10.49 8.26
C HIS A 69 7.23 11.63 9.17
N GLY A 70 7.69 11.27 10.37
CA GLY A 70 8.36 12.20 11.28
C GLY A 70 9.75 12.60 10.79
N ASP A 71 10.50 13.30 11.62
CA ASP A 71 11.83 13.77 11.25
C ASP A 71 12.80 12.62 10.95
N LEU A 72 13.55 12.76 9.87
CA LEU A 72 14.57 11.81 9.43
C LEU A 72 15.90 12.55 9.30
N ASP A 73 16.99 11.93 9.76
CA ASP A 73 18.35 12.45 9.55
C ASP A 73 18.93 12.00 8.19
N GLN A 74 20.12 12.52 7.86
CA GLN A 74 20.83 12.17 6.62
C GLN A 74 21.12 10.67 6.48
N GLU A 75 21.34 9.95 7.57
CA GLU A 75 21.60 8.51 7.53
C GLU A 75 20.35 7.75 7.07
N HIS A 76 19.17 8.12 7.59
CA HIS A 76 17.89 7.60 7.11
C HIS A 76 17.71 7.87 5.62
N PHE A 77 17.96 9.09 5.15
CA PHE A 77 17.86 9.44 3.72
C PHE A 77 18.81 8.59 2.84
N SER A 78 20.04 8.35 3.31
CA SER A 78 21.05 7.53 2.63
C SER A 78 20.68 6.06 2.56
N ARG A 79 20.05 5.51 3.62
CA ARG A 79 19.54 4.13 3.62
C ARG A 79 18.33 4.00 2.70
N LEU A 80 17.41 4.96 2.74
CA LEU A 80 16.20 4.97 1.91
C LEU A 80 16.52 5.04 0.42
N SER A 81 17.51 5.82 -0.01
CA SER A 81 17.90 5.93 -1.42
C SER A 81 18.46 4.63 -2.01
N ARG A 82 18.93 3.69 -1.17
CA ARG A 82 19.35 2.35 -1.58
C ARG A 82 18.19 1.36 -1.69
N LEU A 83 17.08 1.64 -1.01
CA LEU A 83 15.91 0.75 -0.94
C LEU A 83 14.79 1.17 -1.90
N TRP A 84 14.69 2.47 -2.18
CA TRP A 84 13.60 3.08 -2.94
C TRP A 84 14.10 3.89 -4.14
N PRO A 85 13.32 3.90 -5.25
CA PRO A 85 12.08 3.16 -5.46
C PRO A 85 12.33 1.65 -5.62
N GLY A 86 11.51 0.80 -5.00
CA GLY A 86 11.77 -0.64 -5.02
C GLY A 86 10.82 -1.50 -4.18
N PRO A 87 10.97 -2.84 -4.26
CA PRO A 87 10.10 -3.81 -3.58
C PRO A 87 10.44 -3.94 -2.08
N CYS A 88 10.70 -2.85 -1.37
CA CYS A 88 11.01 -2.86 0.05
C CYS A 88 10.03 -1.95 0.81
N THR A 89 9.40 -2.48 1.85
CA THR A 89 8.59 -1.68 2.77
C THR A 89 9.46 -1.29 3.96
N VAL A 90 9.39 -0.03 4.35
CA VAL A 90 10.17 0.50 5.47
C VAL A 90 9.25 1.08 6.53
N VAL A 91 9.52 0.76 7.79
CA VAL A 91 8.88 1.40 8.95
C VAL A 91 9.72 2.60 9.38
N LEU A 92 9.07 3.76 9.45
CA LEU A 92 9.64 5.05 9.85
C LEU A 92 8.79 5.65 10.97
N PRO A 93 9.31 6.62 11.75
CA PRO A 93 8.49 7.45 12.63
C PRO A 93 7.29 8.01 11.87
N ALA A 94 6.09 7.93 12.44
CA ALA A 94 4.89 8.52 11.85
C ALA A 94 4.84 10.02 12.19
N SER A 95 4.41 10.86 11.25
CA SER A 95 4.05 12.24 11.59
C SER A 95 2.67 12.28 12.26
N ALA A 96 2.34 13.43 12.86
CA ALA A 96 1.00 13.67 13.40
C ALA A 96 -0.12 13.63 12.33
N ARG A 97 0.23 13.73 11.03
CA ARG A 97 -0.72 13.61 9.91
C ARG A 97 -1.30 12.20 9.83
N VAL A 98 -0.50 11.17 10.16
CA VAL A 98 -0.90 9.78 9.90
C VAL A 98 -2.07 9.40 10.80
N PRO A 99 -3.24 9.08 10.23
CA PRO A 99 -4.39 8.75 11.04
C PRO A 99 -4.17 7.45 11.83
N ARG A 100 -4.77 7.38 13.03
CA ARG A 100 -4.67 6.20 13.90
C ARG A 100 -5.20 4.93 13.24
N TRP A 101 -6.22 5.03 12.39
CA TRP A 101 -6.75 3.89 11.63
C TRP A 101 -5.77 3.34 10.59
N VAL A 102 -4.77 4.12 10.17
CA VAL A 102 -3.71 3.69 9.26
C VAL A 102 -2.48 3.17 10.02
N ARG A 103 -1.94 3.94 10.98
CA ARG A 103 -0.75 3.55 11.75
C ARG A 103 -1.02 2.48 12.81
N GLY A 104 -2.28 2.25 13.16
CA GLY A 104 -2.68 1.32 14.21
C GLY A 104 -2.31 1.85 15.59
N GLN A 105 -1.76 0.99 16.44
CA GLN A 105 -1.29 1.36 17.79
C GLN A 105 0.16 1.85 17.81
N HIS A 106 0.79 2.00 16.65
CA HIS A 106 2.22 2.29 16.54
C HIS A 106 2.47 3.79 16.40
N GLU A 107 3.56 4.27 16.99
CA GLU A 107 4.12 5.62 16.73
C GLU A 107 4.94 5.66 15.41
N THR A 108 4.92 4.57 14.66
CA THR A 108 5.60 4.40 13.39
C THR A 108 4.61 4.04 12.29
N GLN A 109 4.99 4.29 11.05
CA GLN A 109 4.18 3.99 9.86
C GLN A 109 5.03 3.22 8.84
N ALA A 110 4.42 2.22 8.22
CA ALA A 110 5.03 1.45 7.13
C ALA A 110 4.81 2.16 5.79
N PHE A 111 5.89 2.44 5.08
CA PHE A 111 5.91 3.11 3.79
C PHE A 111 6.53 2.22 2.72
N ARG A 112 6.15 2.45 1.46
CA ARG A 112 6.86 1.91 0.30
C ARG A 112 6.78 2.90 -0.85
N VAL A 113 7.94 3.35 -1.31
CA VAL A 113 8.05 4.03 -2.60
C VAL A 113 8.33 2.97 -3.65
N SER A 114 7.35 2.73 -4.52
CA SER A 114 7.34 1.58 -5.43
C SER A 114 7.90 1.94 -6.80
N ALA A 115 8.64 1.01 -7.40
CA ALA A 115 9.02 1.07 -8.81
C ALA A 115 8.00 0.34 -9.72
N HIS A 116 6.91 -0.20 -9.16
CA HIS A 116 5.94 -0.99 -9.94
C HIS A 116 5.08 -0.07 -10.81
N PRO A 117 5.03 -0.25 -12.15
CA PRO A 117 4.38 0.70 -13.05
C PRO A 117 2.93 1.02 -12.71
N VAL A 118 2.15 0.02 -12.27
CA VAL A 118 0.75 0.20 -11.87
C VAL A 118 0.62 1.02 -10.59
N VAL A 119 1.54 0.81 -9.64
CA VAL A 119 1.53 1.54 -8.36
C VAL A 119 1.94 2.98 -8.56
N VAL A 120 2.96 3.20 -9.40
CA VAL A 120 3.42 4.52 -9.82
C VAL A 120 2.27 5.29 -10.46
N ALA A 121 1.66 4.73 -11.51
CA ALA A 121 0.56 5.39 -12.21
C ALA A 121 -0.66 5.70 -11.31
N LEU A 122 -1.01 4.78 -10.40
CA LEU A 122 -2.07 5.03 -9.41
C LEU A 122 -1.72 6.18 -8.47
N SER A 123 -0.53 6.17 -7.87
CA SER A 123 -0.13 7.16 -6.86
C SER A 123 0.06 8.54 -7.49
N GLU A 124 0.64 8.61 -8.69
CA GLU A 124 0.77 9.86 -9.47
C GLU A 124 -0.58 10.44 -9.84
N THR A 125 -1.52 9.62 -10.34
CA THR A 125 -2.85 10.11 -10.73
C THR A 125 -3.73 10.45 -9.53
N TRP A 126 -3.55 9.73 -8.41
CA TRP A 126 -4.18 10.04 -7.13
C TRP A 126 -3.63 11.33 -6.52
N GLY A 127 -2.33 11.61 -6.71
CA GLY A 127 -1.64 12.78 -6.18
C GLY A 127 -1.06 12.58 -4.78
N GLY A 128 -0.84 11.34 -4.34
CA GLY A 128 -0.37 11.05 -2.99
C GLY A 128 -0.24 9.56 -2.70
N PRO A 129 0.01 9.18 -1.44
CA PRO A 129 0.09 7.79 -1.06
C PRO A 129 -1.30 7.15 -0.95
N LEU A 130 -1.35 5.85 -1.17
CA LEU A 130 -2.53 5.02 -0.98
C LEU A 130 -2.29 4.02 0.15
N VAL A 131 -3.34 3.68 0.91
CA VAL A 131 -3.30 2.46 1.71
C VAL A 131 -3.09 1.28 0.76
N SER A 132 -2.20 0.37 1.12
CA SER A 132 -1.93 -0.85 0.37
C SER A 132 -1.74 -2.05 1.30
N THR A 133 -2.35 -3.15 0.94
CA THR A 133 -2.24 -4.42 1.67
C THR A 133 -2.45 -5.57 0.68
N SER A 134 -1.99 -6.78 0.96
CA SER A 134 -2.18 -7.91 0.04
C SER A 134 -3.68 -8.19 -0.21
N ALA A 135 -4.04 -8.74 -1.37
CA ALA A 135 -5.42 -9.10 -1.68
C ALA A 135 -5.74 -10.51 -1.17
N ASN A 136 -6.19 -10.60 0.08
CA ASN A 136 -6.61 -11.82 0.79
C ASN A 136 -7.35 -11.50 2.09
N HIS A 137 -8.06 -12.47 2.65
CA HIS A 137 -8.37 -12.44 4.08
C HIS A 137 -7.10 -12.71 4.91
N SER A 138 -6.99 -12.11 6.10
CA SER A 138 -5.82 -12.28 6.97
C SER A 138 -5.60 -13.75 7.30
N GLY A 139 -4.35 -14.21 7.19
CA GLY A 139 -3.97 -15.61 7.40
C GLY A 139 -4.10 -16.50 6.17
N GLN A 140 -4.78 -16.05 5.10
CA GLN A 140 -4.86 -16.79 3.83
C GLN A 140 -3.72 -16.40 2.87
N PRO A 141 -3.39 -17.22 1.86
CA PRO A 141 -2.46 -16.84 0.80
C PRO A 141 -2.91 -15.57 0.07
N ALA A 142 -1.95 -14.72 -0.28
CA ALA A 142 -2.22 -13.53 -1.09
C ALA A 142 -2.50 -13.90 -2.55
N ALA A 143 -3.52 -13.29 -3.14
CA ALA A 143 -3.80 -13.46 -4.56
C ALA A 143 -2.62 -12.99 -5.42
N ARG A 144 -2.30 -13.77 -6.45
CA ARG A 144 -1.27 -13.52 -7.46
C ARG A 144 -1.88 -13.25 -8.84
N THR A 145 -3.16 -13.54 -9.03
CA THR A 145 -3.88 -13.29 -10.28
C THR A 145 -5.17 -12.50 -10.04
N LEU A 146 -5.63 -11.78 -11.07
CA LEU A 146 -6.93 -11.09 -11.03
C LEU A 146 -8.08 -12.08 -10.77
N GLN A 147 -7.97 -13.29 -11.32
CA GLN A 147 -8.96 -14.35 -11.11
C GLN A 147 -9.04 -14.74 -9.64
N GLU A 148 -7.91 -14.94 -8.96
CA GLU A 148 -7.88 -15.22 -7.52
C GLU A 148 -8.49 -14.08 -6.71
N VAL A 149 -8.20 -12.81 -7.04
CA VAL A 149 -8.84 -11.68 -6.37
C VAL A 149 -10.37 -11.75 -6.52
N ARG A 150 -10.87 -12.01 -7.74
CA ARG A 150 -12.32 -12.11 -7.99
C ARG A 150 -12.97 -13.28 -7.28
N ILE A 151 -12.30 -14.43 -7.21
CA ILE A 151 -12.82 -15.62 -6.52
C ILE A 151 -12.89 -15.38 -5.01
N HIS A 152 -11.84 -14.79 -4.43
CA HIS A 152 -11.75 -14.67 -2.98
C HIS A 152 -12.43 -13.42 -2.41
N LEU A 153 -12.47 -12.32 -3.18
CA LEU A 153 -12.86 -11.00 -2.70
C LEU A 153 -13.83 -10.28 -3.65
N GLY A 154 -14.37 -10.97 -4.66
CA GLY A 154 -15.01 -10.35 -5.82
C GLY A 154 -16.14 -9.35 -5.50
N ARG A 155 -16.95 -9.63 -4.47
CA ARG A 155 -18.08 -8.80 -4.04
C ARG A 155 -17.66 -7.61 -3.16
N ASP A 156 -16.44 -7.66 -2.63
CA ASP A 156 -15.92 -6.71 -1.65
C ASP A 156 -15.03 -5.63 -2.29
N VAL A 157 -14.68 -5.80 -3.57
CA VAL A 157 -13.80 -4.89 -4.33
C VAL A 157 -14.63 -4.16 -5.39
N ASP A 158 -14.60 -2.83 -5.38
CA ASP A 158 -15.45 -2.02 -6.24
C ASP A 158 -14.83 -1.77 -7.62
N ALA A 159 -13.50 -1.70 -7.71
CA ALA A 159 -12.80 -1.54 -8.98
C ALA A 159 -11.50 -2.34 -9.07
N TYR A 160 -11.13 -2.70 -10.29
CA TYR A 160 -9.94 -3.50 -10.58
C TYR A 160 -9.11 -2.76 -11.62
N LEU A 161 -7.82 -2.60 -11.34
CA LEU A 161 -6.84 -2.15 -12.32
C LEU A 161 -6.02 -3.35 -12.81
N PRO A 162 -6.31 -3.87 -14.02
CA PRO A 162 -5.55 -4.99 -14.56
C PRO A 162 -4.10 -4.62 -14.83
N GLY A 163 -3.22 -5.60 -14.70
CA GLY A 163 -1.81 -5.50 -15.04
C GLY A 163 -1.09 -6.80 -14.68
N GLN A 164 0.23 -6.78 -14.77
CA GLN A 164 1.08 -7.90 -14.39
C GLN A 164 1.74 -7.62 -13.04
N LEU A 165 2.03 -8.69 -12.30
CA LEU A 165 2.91 -8.60 -11.15
C LEU A 165 4.35 -8.33 -11.58
N GLY A 166 5.15 -7.81 -10.64
CA GLY A 166 6.61 -7.88 -10.75
C GLY A 166 7.17 -9.29 -10.58
N SER A 167 8.49 -9.37 -10.46
CA SER A 167 9.24 -10.64 -10.37
C SER A 167 9.30 -11.25 -8.95
N LEU A 168 8.76 -10.57 -7.93
CA LEU A 168 8.85 -11.03 -6.56
C LEU A 168 7.91 -12.23 -6.33
N LYS A 169 8.37 -13.23 -5.57
CA LYS A 169 7.62 -14.47 -5.29
C LYS A 169 6.58 -14.34 -4.16
N GLY A 170 6.45 -13.16 -3.55
CA GLY A 170 5.59 -12.93 -2.40
C GLY A 170 5.37 -11.45 -2.10
N ALA A 171 4.96 -11.14 -0.88
CA ALA A 171 4.89 -9.75 -0.43
C ALA A 171 6.30 -9.19 -0.15
N THR A 172 6.45 -7.87 -0.18
CA THR A 172 7.75 -7.20 0.03
C THR A 172 8.31 -7.45 1.43
N PRO A 173 9.63 -7.54 1.62
CA PRO A 173 10.21 -7.47 2.97
C PRO A 173 9.78 -6.18 3.68
N ILE A 174 9.71 -6.25 5.01
CA ILE A 174 9.45 -5.09 5.87
C ILE A 174 10.66 -4.88 6.78
N LEU A 175 11.33 -3.74 6.65
CA LEU A 175 12.47 -3.33 7.46
C LEU A 175 12.08 -2.16 8.35
N ASP A 176 12.34 -2.26 9.65
CA ASP A 176 12.27 -1.12 10.54
C ASP A 176 13.61 -0.38 10.53
N LEU A 177 13.64 0.84 10.01
CA LEU A 177 14.90 1.61 9.97
C LEU A 177 15.28 2.20 11.32
N THR A 178 14.34 2.37 12.24
CA THR A 178 14.61 2.90 13.58
C THR A 178 15.35 1.88 14.44
N THR A 179 15.00 0.60 14.30
CA THR A 179 15.61 -0.48 15.09
C THR A 179 16.59 -1.34 14.29
N GLY A 180 16.60 -1.23 12.96
CA GLY A 180 17.32 -2.12 12.06
C GLY A 180 16.70 -3.52 11.93
N ARG A 181 15.55 -3.78 12.57
CA ARG A 181 14.92 -5.09 12.62
C ARG A 181 14.18 -5.40 11.32
N GLN A 182 14.38 -6.61 10.79
CA GLN A 182 13.55 -7.15 9.73
C GLN A 182 12.26 -7.74 10.31
N ILE A 183 11.11 -7.13 10.01
CA ILE A 183 9.78 -7.54 10.47
C ILE A 183 9.21 -8.66 9.59
N ARG A 184 9.48 -8.59 8.29
CA ARG A 184 9.11 -9.63 7.31
C ARG A 184 10.27 -9.89 6.36
N ILE A 185 10.54 -11.17 6.13
CA ILE A 185 11.53 -11.68 5.18
C ILE A 185 10.93 -11.69 3.77
#